data_AF-A0A7S2MZ91-F1
#
_entry.id   AF-A0A7S2MZ91-F1
#
_cell.length_a   1.000
_cell.length_b   1.000
_cell.length_c   1.000
_cell.angle_alpha   90.00
_cell.angle_beta   90.00
_cell.angle_gamma   90.00
#
_symmetry.space_group_name_H-M   'P 1'
#
loop_
_entity.id
_entity.type
_entity.pdbx_description
1 polymer ?
#
loop_
_entity_poly.entity_id
_entity_poly.type
_entity_poly.pdbx_seq_one_letter_code
_entity_poly.pdbx_strand_id
1 'polypeptide(L)'
;TGKERGPVPSHRVDDRVVWRGGVGVATQISPMPAKGFLKARAEVLSCVLACLSGPLFQTSEDYIQRPSPWLLHFTGGEIFHTANLFCSLMAFVFAYDPVGWGVPYGGYFASGTEEDLVDVALQVLCVVMDFNPGEVDAAAALDGPGDGADAAGGGGSYAGG
;
A
#
# COMPACT_ATOMS: atom_id res chain seq x y z
N THR A 1 4.21 -2.76 -30.09
CA THR A 1 5.62 -2.39 -29.81
C THR A 1 5.94 -2.81 -28.38
N GLY A 2 6.56 -3.99 -28.23
CA GLY A 2 6.78 -4.59 -26.92
C GLY A 2 7.93 -3.91 -26.18
N LYS A 3 7.62 -3.20 -25.08
CA LYS A 3 8.63 -2.76 -24.11
C LYS A 3 9.22 -4.01 -23.48
N GLU A 4 10.47 -4.31 -23.82
CA GLU A 4 11.29 -5.31 -23.12
C GLU A 4 11.31 -4.92 -21.63
N ARG A 5 10.61 -5.71 -20.80
CA ARG A 5 10.74 -5.61 -19.35
C ARG A 5 12.18 -6.01 -19.05
N GLY A 6 12.98 -5.05 -18.57
CA GLY A 6 14.32 -5.32 -18.08
C GLY A 6 14.32 -6.48 -17.07
N PRO A 7 15.49 -7.12 -16.85
CA PRO A 7 15.58 -8.30 -16.00
C PRO A 7 14.94 -8.02 -14.65
N VAL A 8 13.94 -8.84 -14.30
CA VAL A 8 13.20 -8.73 -13.04
C VAL A 8 14.23 -8.69 -11.92
N PRO A 9 14.26 -7.64 -11.07
CA PRO A 9 15.16 -7.61 -9.93
C PRO A 9 14.96 -8.90 -9.14
N SER A 10 16.02 -9.71 -9.00
CA SER A 10 16.01 -10.86 -8.10
C SER A 10 16.00 -10.30 -6.69
N HIS A 11 14.83 -9.88 -6.24
CA HIS A 11 14.61 -9.35 -4.91
C HIS A 11 14.71 -10.52 -3.93
N ARG A 12 15.94 -10.90 -3.57
CA ARG A 12 16.18 -11.90 -2.54
C ARG A 12 15.82 -11.28 -1.21
N VAL A 13 14.81 -11.84 -0.57
CA VAL A 13 14.47 -11.53 0.83
C VAL A 13 15.71 -11.86 1.66
N ASP A 14 16.16 -10.91 2.47
CA ASP A 14 17.32 -11.02 3.35
C ASP A 14 16.85 -11.31 4.77
N ASP A 15 17.17 -12.51 5.23
CA ASP A 15 16.85 -13.07 6.54
C ASP A 15 17.26 -12.16 7.71
N ARG A 16 18.24 -11.26 7.52
CA ARG A 16 18.76 -10.37 8.58
C ARG A 16 17.87 -9.17 8.85
N VAL A 17 17.08 -8.74 7.87
CA VAL A 17 16.23 -7.54 7.96
C VAL A 17 14.76 -7.88 8.17
N VAL A 18 14.38 -9.13 7.94
CA VAL A 18 13.02 -9.63 8.15
C VAL A 18 12.71 -9.65 9.65
N TRP A 19 11.52 -9.16 10.00
CA TRP A 19 11.17 -8.96 11.41
C TRP A 19 10.75 -10.23 12.14
N ARG A 20 10.30 -11.26 11.40
CA ARG A 20 9.87 -12.57 11.92
C ARG A 20 10.02 -13.62 10.82
N GLY A 21 10.53 -14.80 11.15
CA GLY A 21 10.64 -15.91 10.20
C GLY A 21 9.27 -16.40 9.71
N GLY A 22 9.19 -16.88 8.48
CA GLY A 22 7.92 -17.31 7.88
C GLY A 22 7.88 -17.15 6.36
N VAL A 23 7.03 -16.25 5.86
CA VAL A 23 6.78 -16.10 4.42
C VAL A 23 8.06 -15.70 3.67
N GLY A 24 8.60 -16.62 2.86
CA GLY A 24 9.77 -16.38 2.03
C GLY A 24 11.12 -16.51 2.75
N VAL A 25 11.14 -16.94 4.01
CA VAL A 25 12.37 -17.04 4.81
C VAL A 25 12.31 -18.20 5.81
N ALA A 26 13.46 -18.74 6.23
CA ALA A 26 13.48 -19.85 7.19
C ALA A 26 12.67 -19.50 8.47
N THR A 27 11.83 -20.44 8.93
CA THR A 27 10.94 -20.26 10.10
C THR A 27 11.69 -19.93 11.39
N GLN A 28 13.01 -20.19 11.41
CA GLN A 28 13.90 -20.07 12.56
C GLN A 28 14.64 -18.72 12.57
N ILE A 29 13.95 -17.60 12.31
CA ILE A 29 14.59 -16.27 12.36
C ILE A 29 14.24 -15.55 13.65
N SER A 30 15.33 -15.28 14.38
CA SER A 30 15.54 -14.40 15.53
C SER A 30 14.64 -14.63 16.77
N PRO A 31 15.21 -14.64 17.99
CA PRO A 31 14.41 -14.48 19.20
C PRO A 31 13.59 -13.19 19.10
N MET A 32 12.35 -13.26 19.59
CA MET A 32 11.38 -12.16 19.57
C MET A 32 12.05 -10.84 19.97
N PRO A 33 11.96 -9.78 19.17
CA PRO A 33 12.60 -8.50 19.47
C PRO A 33 12.01 -7.92 20.78
N ALA A 34 12.83 -7.20 21.53
CA ALA A 34 12.38 -6.60 22.79
C ALA A 34 11.14 -5.71 22.56
N LYS A 35 10.22 -5.66 23.54
CA LYS A 35 8.94 -4.93 23.43
C LYS A 35 9.06 -3.48 22.93
N GLY A 36 10.17 -2.80 23.25
CA GLY A 36 10.46 -1.45 22.75
C GLY A 36 10.63 -1.37 21.23
N PHE A 37 11.22 -2.38 20.60
CA PHE A 37 11.35 -2.44 19.13
C PHE A 37 10.01 -2.71 18.45
N LEU A 38 9.14 -3.55 19.04
CA LEU A 38 7.79 -3.79 18.53
C LEU A 38 6.98 -2.49 18.55
N LYS A 39 7.02 -1.75 19.66
CA LYS A 39 6.38 -0.44 19.77
C LYS A 39 6.92 0.56 18.75
N ALA A 40 8.24 0.70 18.62
CA ALA A 40 8.84 1.61 17.64
C ALA A 40 8.44 1.27 16.20
N ARG A 41 8.36 -0.03 15.86
CA ARG A 41 7.87 -0.48 14.55
C ARG A 41 6.40 -0.11 14.33
N ALA A 42 5.55 -0.28 15.34
CA ALA A 42 4.14 0.07 15.25
C ALA A 42 3.94 1.57 15.00
N GLU A 43 4.63 2.43 15.76
CA GLU A 43 4.57 3.90 15.58
C GLU A 43 5.04 4.32 14.18
N VAL A 44 6.14 3.74 13.68
CA VAL A 44 6.62 4.02 12.32
C VAL A 44 5.61 3.58 11.27
N LEU A 45 5.00 2.41 11.43
CA LEU A 45 3.96 1.95 10.51
C LEU A 45 2.72 2.85 10.57
N SER A 46 2.36 3.39 11.74
CA SER A 46 1.27 4.36 11.87
C SER A 46 1.58 5.66 11.12
N CYS A 47 2.81 6.15 11.20
CA CYS A 47 3.24 7.31 10.40
C CYS A 47 3.16 7.00 8.90
N VAL A 48 3.62 5.81 8.48
CA VAL A 48 3.52 5.38 7.07
C VAL A 48 2.06 5.33 6.63
N LEU A 49 1.17 4.71 7.42
CA LEU A 49 -0.25 4.64 7.11
C LEU A 49 -0.89 6.03 6.97
N ALA A 50 -0.51 6.99 7.83
CA ALA A 50 -0.94 8.38 7.71
C ALA A 50 -0.43 9.05 6.42
N CYS A 51 0.76 8.71 5.93
CA CYS A 51 1.23 9.17 4.62
C CYS A 51 0.47 8.50 3.45
N LEU A 52 0.11 7.22 3.60
CA LEU A 52 -0.63 6.46 2.59
C LEU A 52 -2.12 6.83 2.53
N SER A 53 -2.68 7.46 3.58
CA SER A 53 -4.08 7.88 3.65
C SER A 53 -4.39 9.19 2.89
N GLY A 54 -3.39 9.78 2.21
CA GLY A 54 -3.58 10.94 1.34
C GLY A 54 -4.75 10.88 0.34
N PRO A 55 -5.10 9.71 -0.24
CA PRO A 55 -6.32 9.55 -1.03
C PRO A 55 -7.63 9.91 -0.33
N LEU A 56 -7.74 9.73 0.99
CA LEU A 56 -8.98 9.98 1.73
C LEU A 56 -9.37 11.47 1.77
N PHE A 57 -8.40 12.35 1.52
CA PHE A 57 -8.60 13.80 1.53
C PHE A 57 -8.78 14.40 0.13
N GLN A 58 -8.83 13.55 -0.89
CA GLN A 58 -9.04 13.97 -2.28
C GLN A 58 -10.50 13.79 -2.69
N THR A 59 -10.93 14.60 -3.65
CA THR A 59 -12.23 14.40 -4.29
C THR A 59 -12.17 13.14 -5.15
N SER A 60 -13.32 12.51 -5.42
CA SER A 60 -13.37 11.31 -6.27
C SER A 60 -12.77 11.54 -7.67
N GLU A 61 -12.87 12.77 -8.18
CA GLU A 61 -12.34 13.17 -9.48
C GLU A 61 -10.80 13.23 -9.48
N ASP A 62 -10.19 13.81 -8.45
CA ASP A 62 -8.74 13.86 -8.28
C ASP A 62 -8.12 12.47 -8.03
N TYR A 63 -8.82 11.63 -7.25
CA TYR A 63 -8.37 10.27 -6.93
C TYR A 63 -8.25 9.38 -8.18
N ILE A 64 -9.21 9.50 -9.10
CA ILE A 64 -9.20 8.74 -10.36
C ILE A 64 -8.09 9.23 -11.30
N GLN A 65 -7.78 10.54 -11.26
CA GLN A 65 -6.80 11.14 -12.18
C GLN A 65 -5.35 10.96 -11.74
N ARG A 66 -5.06 10.90 -10.43
CA ARG A 66 -3.69 10.80 -9.92
C ARG A 66 -3.57 9.78 -8.80
N PRO A 67 -2.83 8.66 -9.00
CA PRO A 67 -2.53 7.75 -7.90
C PRO A 67 -1.68 8.49 -6.85
N SER A 68 -1.84 8.13 -5.58
CA SER A 68 -1.01 8.74 -4.55
C SER A 68 0.46 8.39 -4.77
N PRO A 69 1.35 9.39 -4.89
CA PRO A 69 2.76 9.17 -5.21
C PRO A 69 3.44 8.30 -4.15
N TRP A 70 3.03 8.45 -2.89
CA TRP A 70 3.52 7.63 -1.77
C TRP A 70 3.22 6.14 -1.96
N LEU A 71 2.02 5.80 -2.41
CA LEU A 71 1.60 4.41 -2.59
C LEU A 71 2.23 3.79 -3.84
N LEU A 72 2.42 4.59 -4.89
CA LEU A 72 3.20 4.21 -6.07
C LEU A 72 4.68 3.93 -5.72
N HIS A 73 5.31 4.80 -4.94
CA HIS A 73 6.70 4.57 -4.49
C HIS A 73 6.82 3.40 -3.51
N PHE A 74 5.83 3.22 -2.64
CA PHE A 74 5.82 2.13 -1.67
C PHE A 74 5.69 0.76 -2.35
N THR A 75 4.90 0.67 -3.43
CA THR A 75 4.65 -0.57 -4.18
C THR A 75 5.54 -0.76 -5.42
N GLY A 76 6.24 0.28 -5.87
CA GLY A 76 7.01 0.28 -7.12
C GLY A 76 8.21 -0.67 -7.19
N GLY A 77 8.60 -1.31 -6.08
CA GLY A 77 9.65 -2.33 -6.06
C GLY A 77 11.06 -1.82 -6.39
N GLU A 78 11.24 -0.50 -6.52
CA GLU A 78 12.53 0.13 -6.82
C GLU A 78 13.51 0.06 -5.62
N ILE A 79 12.98 -0.18 -4.41
CA ILE A 79 13.76 -0.28 -3.17
C ILE A 79 14.03 -1.76 -2.85
N PHE A 80 15.30 -2.08 -2.57
CA PHE A 80 15.78 -3.45 -2.28
C PHE A 80 15.13 -4.11 -1.05
N HIS A 81 14.51 -3.33 -0.16
CA HIS A 81 13.88 -3.84 1.06
C HIS A 81 12.35 -3.89 0.99
N THR A 82 11.73 -3.52 -0.14
CA THR A 82 10.26 -3.50 -0.24
C THR A 82 9.63 -4.86 0.00
N ALA A 83 10.15 -5.94 -0.61
CA ALA A 83 9.60 -7.26 -0.36
C ALA A 83 9.98 -7.80 1.03
N ASN A 84 11.09 -7.34 1.62
CA ASN A 84 11.46 -7.69 3.00
C ASN A 84 10.44 -7.14 4.00
N LEU A 85 10.01 -5.89 3.79
CA LEU A 85 8.95 -5.26 4.59
C LEU A 85 7.63 -5.98 4.39
N PHE A 86 7.24 -6.27 3.15
CA PHE A 86 5.99 -7.01 2.85
C PHE A 86 5.97 -8.40 3.50
N CYS A 87 7.04 -9.18 3.35
CA CYS A 87 7.19 -10.48 4.01
C CYS A 87 7.10 -10.35 5.54
N SER A 88 7.70 -9.30 6.11
CA SER A 88 7.61 -9.03 7.54
C SER A 88 6.18 -8.75 7.99
N LEU A 89 5.44 -7.88 7.29
CA LEU A 89 4.04 -7.58 7.61
C LEU A 89 3.17 -8.84 7.55
N MET A 90 3.27 -9.61 6.46
CA MET A 90 2.55 -10.89 6.30
C MET A 90 2.91 -11.90 7.40
N ALA A 91 4.17 -12.00 7.78
CA ALA A 91 4.60 -12.90 8.84
C ALA A 91 4.02 -12.51 10.21
N PHE A 92 3.86 -11.23 10.51
CA PHE A 92 3.20 -10.79 11.74
C PHE A 92 1.69 -11.06 11.72
N VAL A 93 1.02 -10.71 10.63
CA VAL A 93 -0.44 -10.87 10.52
C VAL A 93 -0.84 -12.35 10.51
N PHE A 94 -0.14 -13.21 9.77
CA PHE A 94 -0.50 -14.62 9.67
C PHE A 94 -0.01 -15.48 10.82
N ALA A 95 1.03 -15.06 11.54
CA ALA A 95 1.48 -15.77 12.74
C ALA A 95 0.80 -15.29 14.03
N TYR A 96 -0.06 -14.26 13.94
CA TYR A 96 -0.85 -13.80 15.07
C TYR A 96 -1.98 -14.78 15.36
N ASP A 97 -2.02 -15.27 16.60
CA ASP A 97 -3.10 -16.11 17.11
C ASP A 97 -3.98 -15.26 18.04
N PRO A 98 -5.17 -14.82 17.59
CA PRO A 98 -6.05 -13.95 18.37
C PRO A 98 -6.69 -14.67 19.58
N VAL A 99 -6.58 -16.00 19.68
CA VAL A 99 -7.20 -16.80 20.74
C VAL A 99 -6.22 -17.09 21.89
N GLY A 100 -4.91 -17.01 21.62
CA GLY A 100 -3.87 -17.42 22.56
C GLY A 100 -4.07 -18.86 23.07
N TRP A 101 -3.61 -19.15 24.30
CA TRP A 101 -3.70 -20.47 24.95
C TRP A 101 -5.12 -20.92 25.36
N GLY A 102 -6.17 -20.44 24.68
CA GLY A 102 -7.55 -20.88 24.93
C GLY A 102 -8.10 -20.61 26.33
N VAL A 103 -7.46 -19.71 27.10
CA VAL A 103 -7.86 -19.42 28.48
C VAL A 103 -8.82 -18.22 28.50
N PRO A 104 -10.05 -18.37 29.03
CA PRO A 104 -10.94 -17.23 29.22
C PRO A 104 -10.26 -16.18 30.11
N TYR A 105 -10.37 -14.90 29.74
CA TYR A 105 -9.70 -13.73 30.34
C TYR A 105 -8.23 -13.49 29.99
N GLY A 106 -7.60 -14.32 29.13
CA GLY A 106 -6.22 -14.09 28.65
C GLY A 106 -6.01 -12.80 27.86
N GLY A 107 -7.04 -12.31 27.15
CA GLY A 107 -6.97 -11.09 26.34
C GLY A 107 -6.68 -9.80 27.12
N TYR A 108 -6.96 -9.76 28.43
CA TYR A 108 -6.66 -8.57 29.26
C TYR A 108 -5.18 -8.44 29.66
N PHE A 109 -4.41 -9.55 29.65
CA PHE A 109 -2.97 -9.55 29.92
C PHE A 109 -2.12 -9.60 28.64
N ALA A 110 -2.74 -10.01 27.54
CA ALA A 110 -2.13 -10.11 26.22
C ALA A 110 -2.32 -8.86 25.34
N SER A 111 -2.90 -7.76 25.89
CA SER A 111 -2.85 -6.41 25.32
C SER A 111 -1.42 -5.88 25.32
N GLY A 112 -0.61 -6.56 24.53
CA GLY A 112 0.81 -6.37 24.39
C GLY A 112 1.07 -5.68 23.06
N THR A 113 2.18 -4.95 23.01
CA THR A 113 2.77 -4.29 21.85
C THR A 113 2.81 -5.11 20.54
N GLU A 114 2.52 -6.41 20.58
CA GLU A 114 2.37 -7.28 19.41
C GLU A 114 0.98 -7.11 18.75
N GLU A 115 -0.10 -6.97 19.53
CA GLU A 115 -1.45 -6.71 19.02
C GLU A 115 -1.48 -5.37 18.28
N ASP A 116 -0.98 -4.30 18.91
CA ASP A 116 -0.86 -2.97 18.28
C ASP A 116 -0.08 -3.02 16.95
N LEU A 117 1.00 -3.81 16.91
CA LEU A 117 1.81 -3.95 15.72
C LEU A 117 1.06 -4.72 14.61
N VAL A 118 0.35 -5.79 14.97
CA VAL A 118 -0.43 -6.60 14.02
C VAL A 118 -1.59 -5.81 13.45
N ASP A 119 -2.29 -5.03 14.27
CA ASP A 119 -3.41 -4.18 13.83
C ASP A 119 -2.96 -3.17 12.78
N VAL A 120 -1.89 -2.42 13.08
CA VAL A 120 -1.35 -1.42 12.13
C VAL A 120 -0.74 -2.11 10.91
N ALA A 121 -0.06 -3.25 11.08
CA ALA A 121 0.49 -4.02 9.95
C ALA A 121 -0.61 -4.52 9.01
N LEU A 122 -1.74 -4.99 9.54
CA LEU A 122 -2.89 -5.43 8.77
C LEU A 122 -3.50 -4.26 7.99
N GLN A 123 -3.67 -3.09 8.62
CA GLN A 123 -4.16 -1.88 7.94
C GLN A 123 -3.26 -1.48 6.77
N VAL A 124 -1.94 -1.43 6.97
CA VAL A 124 -0.98 -1.12 5.90
C VAL A 124 -1.03 -2.18 4.80
N LEU A 125 -1.12 -3.48 5.16
CA LEU A 125 -1.20 -4.57 4.19
C LEU A 125 -2.45 -4.47 3.31
N CYS A 126 -3.61 -4.17 3.91
CA CYS A 126 -4.85 -3.94 3.16
C CYS A 126 -4.71 -2.80 2.16
N VAL A 127 -4.20 -1.64 2.57
CA VAL A 127 -4.03 -0.47 1.68
C VAL A 127 -3.07 -0.78 0.53
N VAL A 128 -1.97 -1.50 0.81
CA VAL A 128 -0.95 -1.86 -0.18
C VAL A 128 -1.46 -2.89 -1.19
N MET A 129 -2.26 -3.86 -0.74
CA MET A 129 -2.85 -4.87 -1.61
C MET A 129 -4.03 -4.35 -2.43
N ASP A 130 -4.80 -3.40 -1.89
CA ASP A 130 -5.92 -2.76 -2.59
C ASP A 130 -5.43 -1.80 -3.69
N PHE A 131 -4.20 -1.30 -3.56
CA PHE A 131 -3.62 -0.39 -4.55
C PHE A 131 -3.40 -1.06 -5.91
N ASN A 132 -4.23 -0.67 -6.88
CA ASN A 132 -4.07 -1.07 -8.28
C ASN A 132 -3.66 0.12 -9.16
N PRO A 133 -2.37 0.27 -9.52
CA PRO A 133 -1.92 1.36 -10.39
C PRO A 133 -2.50 1.28 -11.81
N GLY A 134 -2.99 0.10 -12.24
CA GLY A 134 -3.51 -0.12 -13.59
C GLY A 134 -4.92 0.44 -13.85
N GLU A 135 -5.71 0.71 -12.81
CA GLU A 135 -7.04 1.35 -13.00
C GLU A 135 -6.92 2.81 -13.40
N VAL A 136 -5.85 3.48 -12.97
CA VAL A 136 -5.59 4.88 -13.30
C VAL A 136 -5.14 5.04 -14.76
N ASP A 137 -4.29 4.13 -15.25
CA ASP A 137 -3.90 4.08 -16.66
C ASP A 137 -5.13 3.80 -17.56
N ALA A 138 -6.06 2.97 -17.11
CA ALA A 138 -7.30 2.68 -17.84
C ALA A 138 -8.29 3.86 -17.82
N ALA A 139 -8.42 4.57 -16.69
CA ALA A 139 -9.24 5.77 -16.58
C ALA A 139 -8.67 6.94 -17.40
N ALA A 140 -7.36 7.16 -17.35
CA ALA A 140 -6.67 8.15 -18.18
C ALA A 140 -6.74 7.82 -19.68
N ALA A 141 -6.78 6.54 -20.05
CA ALA A 141 -6.96 6.12 -21.44
C ALA A 141 -8.39 6.37 -21.98
N LEU A 142 -9.40 6.48 -21.11
CA LEU A 142 -10.77 6.82 -21.49
C LEU A 142 -10.99 8.33 -21.65
N ASP A 143 -10.11 9.17 -21.06
CA ASP A 143 -10.09 10.63 -21.23
C ASP A 143 -9.19 11.09 -22.41
N GLY A 144 -9.11 10.25 -23.45
CA GLY A 144 -8.47 10.63 -24.71
C GLY A 144 -9.17 11.84 -25.37
N PRO A 145 -8.43 12.69 -26.10
CA PRO A 145 -8.85 14.05 -26.43
C PRO A 145 -10.13 14.05 -27.27
N GLY A 146 -11.23 14.42 -26.62
CA GLY A 146 -12.48 14.80 -27.27
C GLY A 146 -12.22 16.00 -28.17
N ASP A 147 -12.21 15.69 -29.47
CA ASP A 147 -12.02 16.56 -30.62
C ASP A 147 -12.72 17.91 -30.47
N GLY A 148 -11.92 18.98 -30.32
CA GLY A 148 -12.37 20.36 -30.47
C GLY A 148 -12.61 20.66 -31.94
N ALA A 149 -13.75 20.23 -32.46
CA ALA A 149 -14.17 20.50 -33.82
C ALA A 149 -15.68 20.76 -33.89
N ASP A 150 -16.13 21.86 -33.29
CA ASP A 150 -17.34 22.54 -33.78
C ASP A 150 -17.11 24.05 -33.75
N ALA A 151 -16.98 24.57 -34.97
CA ALA A 151 -16.72 25.95 -35.28
C ALA A 151 -17.82 26.88 -34.74
N ALA A 152 -17.35 28.05 -34.32
CA ALA A 152 -18.14 29.15 -33.83
C ALA A 152 -19.29 29.58 -34.76
N GLY A 153 -20.41 29.98 -34.14
CA GLY A 153 -21.07 31.23 -34.49
C GLY A 153 -22.28 31.14 -35.42
N GLY A 154 -23.45 30.87 -34.83
CA GLY A 154 -24.73 31.35 -35.38
C GLY A 154 -24.91 32.86 -35.12
N GLY A 155 -25.65 33.54 -36.00
CA GLY A 155 -26.09 34.92 -35.77
C GLY A 155 -26.70 35.58 -36.99
N GLY A 156 -28.03 35.58 -37.07
CA GLY A 156 -28.81 36.02 -38.24
C GLY A 156 -28.66 37.50 -38.64
N SER A 157 -28.77 37.72 -39.94
CA SER A 157 -28.91 39.04 -40.56
C SER A 157 -30.37 39.49 -40.46
N TYR A 158 -30.62 40.56 -39.73
CA TYR A 158 -31.87 41.31 -39.73
C TYR A 158 -31.96 42.20 -40.97
N ALA A 159 -33.18 42.39 -41.45
CA ALA A 159 -33.54 43.22 -42.59
C ALA A 159 -33.54 44.73 -42.28
N GLY A 160 -33.44 45.55 -43.34
CA GLY A 160 -34.04 46.88 -43.41
C GLY A 160 -33.10 48.01 -43.84
N GLY A 161 -33.40 48.64 -44.99
CA GLY A 161 -32.81 49.91 -45.44
C GLY A 161 -32.56 49.96 -46.93
#